data_AF-A0A9E5AAI4-F1
#
_entry.id   AF-A0A9E5AAI4-F1
#
_cell.length_a   1.000
_cell.length_b   1.000
_cell.length_c   1.000
_cell.angle_alpha   90.00
_cell.angle_beta   90.00
_cell.angle_gamma   90.00
#
_symmetry.space_group_name_H-M   'P 1'
#
loop_
_entity.id
_entity.type
_entity.pdbx_description
1 polymer ?
#
loop_
_entity_poly.entity_id
_entity_poly.type
_entity_poly.pdbx_seq_one_letter_code
_entity_poly.pdbx_strand_id
1 'polypeptide(L)' 'MRLLVEVPEDAAFARHGSVLYFRVPNVEEAHAALLARGVDFVTAPHVVHRDERMELWMAFFNDGEGNVHALATEVP' A
#
# COMPACT_ATOMS: atom_id res chain seq x y z
N MET A 1 -3.35 8.92 13.48
CA MET A 1 -3.95 8.87 12.13
C MET A 1 -3.14 9.82 11.24
N ARG A 2 -2.55 9.31 10.14
CA ARG A 2 -1.77 10.12 9.17
C ARG A 2 -2.52 10.07 7.84
N LEU A 3 -2.78 11.23 7.24
CA LEU A 3 -3.43 11.35 5.93
C LEU A 3 -2.40 11.94 4.97
N LEU A 4 -2.03 11.17 3.95
CA LEU A 4 -1.28 11.66 2.81
C LEU A 4 -2.30 12.03 1.72
N VAL A 5 -2.18 13.23 1.16
CA VAL A 5 -3.03 13.69 0.05
C VAL A 5 -2.11 13.97 -1.12
N GLU A 6 -2.23 13.17 -2.17
CA GLU A 6 -1.47 13.31 -3.40
C GLU A 6 -2.41 13.39 -4.59
N VAL A 7 -2.00 14.12 -5.63
CA VAL A 7 -2.69 14.08 -6.92
C VAL A 7 -2.26 12.78 -7.61
N PRO A 8 -3.20 11.95 -8.08
CA PRO A 8 -2.84 10.68 -8.72
C PRO A 8 -2.00 10.92 -9.97
N GLU A 9 -0.81 10.30 -10.07
CA GLU A 9 0.05 10.41 -11.25
C GLU A 9 -0.47 9.60 -12.45
N ASP A 10 -1.26 8.55 -12.21
CA ASP A 10 -1.87 7.71 -13.26
C ASP A 10 -3.40 7.84 -13.26
N ALA A 11 -3.98 7.94 -14.47
CA ALA A 11 -5.43 7.97 -14.69
C ALA A 11 -6.14 6.69 -14.19
N ALA A 12 -5.43 5.58 -14.03
CA ALA A 12 -5.94 4.37 -13.39
C ALA A 12 -6.34 4.61 -11.92
N PHE A 13 -5.62 5.49 -11.21
CA PHE A 13 -5.94 5.88 -9.83
C PHE A 13 -6.91 7.07 -9.75
N ALA A 14 -7.18 7.75 -10.87
CA ALA A 14 -8.07 8.91 -10.92
C ALA A 14 -9.56 8.55 -11.00
N ARG A 15 -9.91 7.28 -11.24
CA ARG A 15 -11.29 6.86 -11.55
C ARG A 15 -12.05 6.31 -10.34
N HIS A 16 -11.37 5.89 -9.27
CA HIS A 16 -11.97 5.08 -8.20
C HIS A 16 -11.45 5.50 -6.81
N GLY A 17 -12.06 6.52 -6.21
CA GLY A 17 -11.94 6.86 -4.78
C GLY A 17 -10.56 7.34 -4.29
N SER A 18 -10.45 7.59 -2.98
CA SER A 18 -9.18 7.89 -2.32
C SER A 18 -8.42 6.61 -1.99
N VAL A 19 -7.10 6.59 -2.19
CA VAL A 19 -6.24 5.49 -1.75
C VAL A 19 -6.10 5.51 -0.23
N LEU A 20 -6.49 4.42 0.44
CA LEU A 20 -6.29 4.25 1.87
C LEU A 20 -4.96 3.54 2.14
N TYR A 21 -4.19 4.09 3.10
CA TYR A 21 -2.92 3.53 3.55
C TYR A 21 -3.10 2.89 4.93
N PHE A 22 -3.11 1.57 4.97
CA PHE A 22 -3.23 0.76 6.18
C PHE A 22 -1.86 0.52 6.79
N ARG A 23 -1.64 1.08 7.98
CA ARG A 23 -0.41 0.83 8.73
C ARG A 23 -0.45 -0.59 9.31
N VAL A 24 0.56 -1.38 9.00
CA VAL A 24 0.73 -2.76 9.50
C VAL A 24 2.10 -2.89 10.18
N PRO A 25 2.26 -3.81 11.15
CA PRO A 25 3.57 -4.03 11.79
C PRO A 25 4.63 -4.57 10.81
N ASN A 26 4.23 -5.51 9.94
CA ASN A 26 5.09 -6.13 8.94
C ASN A 26 4.30 -6.24 7.62
N VAL A 27 4.80 -5.59 6.56
CA VAL A 27 4.13 -5.57 5.26
C VAL A 27 4.24 -6.89 4.52
N GLU A 28 5.31 -7.66 4.72
CA GLU A 28 5.53 -8.96 4.07
C GLU A 28 4.57 -10.01 4.63
N GLU A 29 4.44 -10.07 5.96
CA GLU A 29 3.48 -10.96 6.63
C GLU A 29 2.04 -10.62 6.25
N ALA A 30 1.68 -9.34 6.26
CA ALA A 30 0.34 -8.89 5.88
C ALA A 30 0.04 -9.17 4.40
N HIS A 31 1.01 -8.94 3.51
CA HIS A 31 0.91 -9.30 2.10
C HIS A 31 0.68 -10.80 1.92
N ALA A 32 1.50 -11.66 2.54
CA ALA A 32 1.35 -13.11 2.44
C ALA A 32 -0.01 -13.58 2.95
N ALA A 33 -0.50 -13.03 4.07
CA ALA A 33 -1.79 -13.38 4.64
C ALA A 33 -2.96 -12.97 3.73
N LEU A 34 -2.91 -11.78 3.12
CA LEU A 34 -3.95 -11.32 2.20
C LEU A 34 -3.90 -12.06 0.86
N LEU A 35 -2.70 -12.33 0.33
CA LEU A 35 -2.52 -13.11 -0.88
C LEU A 35 -3.09 -14.53 -0.72
N ALA A 36 -2.84 -15.18 0.43
CA ALA A 36 -3.42 -16.48 0.75
C ALA A 36 -4.96 -16.47 0.84
N ARG A 37 -5.57 -15.29 1.02
CA ARG A 37 -7.02 -15.08 1.03
C ARG A 37 -7.58 -14.69 -0.34
N GLY A 38 -6.75 -14.66 -1.37
CA GLY A 38 -7.15 -14.32 -2.75
C GLY A 38 -7.25 -12.83 -3.03
N VAL A 39 -6.59 -11.98 -2.23
CA VAL A 39 -6.51 -10.54 -2.54
C VAL A 39 -5.58 -10.32 -3.73
N ASP A 40 -6.03 -9.53 -4.69
CA ASP A 40 -5.27 -9.18 -5.89
C ASP A 40 -4.29 -8.03 -5.59
N PHE A 41 -2.99 -8.33 -5.61
CA PHE A 41 -1.94 -7.33 -5.42
C PHE A 41 -1.53 -6.70 -6.76
N VAL A 42 -1.44 -5.38 -6.75
CA VAL A 42 -0.88 -4.55 -7.83
C VAL A 42 0.65 -4.57 -7.72
N THR A 43 1.18 -4.46 -6.51
CA THR A 43 2.63 -4.54 -6.24
C THR A 43 2.90 -5.32 -4.96
N ALA A 44 3.92 -6.16 -5.00
CA ALA A 44 4.46 -6.82 -3.82
C ALA A 44 5.11 -5.79 -2.86
N PRO A 45 5.36 -6.15 -1.59
CA PRO A 45 6.06 -5.28 -0.65
C PRO A 45 7.41 -4.81 -1.19
N HIS A 46 7.63 -3.50 -1.18
CA HIS A 46 8.88 -2.89 -1.58
C HIS A 46 9.11 -1.56 -0.86
N VAL A 47 10.36 -1.13 -0.80
CA VAL A 47 10.74 0.16 -0.24
C VAL A 47 10.37 1.26 -1.23
N VAL A 48 9.53 2.20 -0.79
CA VAL A 48 9.17 3.39 -1.58
C VAL A 48 9.94 4.63 -1.15
N HIS A 49 10.46 4.63 0.08
CA HIS A 49 11.29 5.70 0.60
C HIS A 49 12.30 5.13 1.61
N ARG A 50 13.53 5.63 1.57
CA ARG A 50 14.61 5.25 2.48
C ARG A 50 15.45 6.49 2.77
N ASP A 51 15.72 6.74 4.05
CA ASP A 51 16.66 7.74 4.52
C ASP A 51 17.62 7.16 5.58
N GLU A 52 18.39 8.01 6.26
CA GLU A 52 19.35 7.59 7.30
C GLU A 52 18.70 7.03 8.58
N ARG A 53 17.37 7.14 8.72
CA ARG A 53 16.62 6.87 9.95
C ARG A 53 15.56 5.80 9.80
N MET A 54 15.04 5.61 8.59
CA MET A 54 13.97 4.65 8.33
C MET A 54 13.83 4.28 6.85
N GLU A 55 13.13 3.17 6.65
CA GLU A 55 12.59 2.70 5.39
C GLU A 55 11.06 2.66 5.46
N LEU A 56 10.40 3.31 4.51
CA LEU A 56 8.97 3.16 4.28
C LEU A 56 8.75 2.06 3.25
N TRP A 57 8.15 0.98 3.71
CA TRP A 57 7.77 -0.16 2.90
C TRP A 57 6.28 -0.12 2.59
N MET A 58 5.92 -0.40 1.34
CA MET A 58 4.52 -0.40 0.90
C MET A 58 4.22 -1.55 -0.07
N ALA A 59 2.95 -1.98 -0.08
CA ALA A 59 2.39 -2.92 -1.04
C ALA A 59 0.99 -2.46 -1.44
N PHE A 60 0.65 -2.48 -2.73
CA PHE A 60 -0.63 -1.99 -3.23
C PHE A 60 -1.52 -3.16 -3.68
N PHE A 61 -2.81 -3.10 -3.38
CA PHE A 61 -3.79 -4.15 -3.70
C PHE A 61 -5.14 -3.58 -4.10
N ASN A 62 -5.91 -4.37 -4.84
CA ASN A 62 -7.30 -4.06 -5.17
C ASN A 62 -8.24 -4.57 -4.08
N ASP A 63 -9.25 -3.77 -3.72
CA ASP A 63 -10.25 -4.15 -2.72
C ASP A 63 -11.37 -5.07 -3.26
N GLY A 64 -11.37 -5.36 -4.57
CA GLY A 64 -12.40 -6.13 -5.26
C GLY A 64 -13.55 -5.29 -5.82
N GLU A 65 -13.60 -3.99 -5.51
CA GLU A 65 -14.57 -3.03 -6.03
C GLU A 65 -13.95 -2.06 -7.05
N GLY A 66 -12.68 -2.27 -7.39
CA GLY A 66 -11.93 -1.45 -8.33
C GLY A 66 -11.15 -0.31 -7.68
N ASN A 67 -11.14 -0.21 -6.35
CA ASN A 67 -10.28 0.76 -5.65
C ASN A 67 -8.91 0.14 -5.38
N VAL A 68 -7.87 0.98 -5.41
CA VAL A 68 -6.53 0.56 -5.01
C VAL A 68 -6.23 1.11 -3.61
N HIS A 69 -5.71 0.25 -2.75
CA HIS A 69 -5.30 0.57 -1.39
C HIS A 69 -3.88 0.07 -1.14
N ALA A 70 -3.28 0.52 -0.05
CA ALA A 70 -1.90 0.22 0.28
C ALA A 70 -1.75 -0.27 1.72
N LEU A 71 -0.89 -1.27 1.90
CA LEU A 71 -0.28 -1.59 3.19
C LEU A 71 0.98 -0.75 3.34
N ALA A 72 1.29 -0.30 4.56
CA ALA A 72 2.49 0.45 4.86
C ALA A 72 3.11 0.04 6.20
N THR A 73 4.43 -0.12 6.24
CA THR A 73 5.20 -0.19 7.49
C THR A 73 6.43 0.71 7.42
N GLU A 74 6.79 1.31 8.55
CA GLU A 74 7.98 2.14 8.71
C GLU A 74 8.97 1.32 9.56
N VAL A 75 10.12 0.96 8.96
CA VAL A 75 11.19 0.19 9.62
C VAL A 75 12.35 1.14 9.90
N PRO A 76 12.85 1.27 11.15
CA PRO A 76 14.03 2.08 11.45
C PRO A 76 15.31 1.58 10.78
#